data_AF-R5HYK8-F1
#
_entry.id   AF-R5HYK8-F1
#
_cell.length_a   1.000
_cell.length_b   1.000
_cell.length_c   1.000
_cell.angle_alpha   90.00
_cell.angle_beta   90.00
_cell.angle_gamma   90.00
#
_symmetry.space_group_name_H-M   'P 1'
#
loop_
_entity.id
_entity.type
_entity.pdbx_description
1 polymer ?
#
loop_
_entity_poly.entity_id
_entity_poly.type
_entity_poly.pdbx_seq_one_letter_code
_entity_poly.pdbx_strand_id
1 'polypeptide(L)'
;MNNRLPLHILSAATVLLFAATACTQDDLGGGTLPEGEYPLVIRATGLQVVATPASTRATVDGDWQGVQTVAVEMGGTVKQYNVTASDADGYRSATLSSDTDPFWWTSREDITVSAWWPYGTTMPDVVVKADQSTKEGFKGSDFISAEAQTVQFDHPTLEFSHRTARITVLLKPGDGIPSVTGADVYVTGLGTDNSNPATIETYAPGTDTYEALAAPQTVKAKTPFIQVDLGRGTYYFRPQSDVVLEAGSRYTYTVRVTAKGLELAGCTIGDWTDGDGESGTAEDLGYFIQDDGSYTVYTANGLLAWNEAAQSDYTLNCTLTADINMTGKEWTPVGMSINYSGTFDGQGHTITGLNISSSSEAVALFGDIGAAGKVMNLQLKDVTYNGSTAMGGIAHGNYGTITACSVTGTLTNTTNNGAVGGIAAINYGTITACWFNGTITGGSNVGGIAVFNLNAGSYSGKIAACYWSGEGISGGVWGGHDINGTTKVDNSTVTWQTAVGGMNAALTGNDYQWKLGTDGLPVLQSNQ
;
A
#
# COMPACT_ATOMS: atom_id res chain seq x y z
N MET A 1 -62.36 3.66 -54.45
CA MET A 1 -61.26 3.66 -55.43
C MET A 1 -59.97 3.65 -54.61
N ASN A 2 -59.50 2.46 -54.27
CA ASN A 2 -58.45 1.69 -54.96
C ASN A 2 -57.03 2.25 -54.76
N ASN A 3 -56.18 1.33 -54.27
CA ASN A 3 -54.71 1.26 -54.24
C ASN A 3 -54.01 1.97 -53.07
N ARG A 4 -53.64 1.24 -52.01
CA ARG A 4 -52.54 0.24 -51.82
C ARG A 4 -51.19 0.91 -51.52
N LEU A 5 -50.74 0.76 -50.27
CA LEU A 5 -49.35 0.92 -49.82
C LEU A 5 -48.42 -0.08 -50.53
N PRO A 6 -47.10 0.23 -50.60
CA PRO A 6 -46.08 -0.78 -50.49
C PRO A 6 -45.25 -0.61 -49.20
N LEU A 7 -45.22 -1.72 -48.48
CA LEU A 7 -44.32 -2.13 -47.42
C LEU A 7 -42.96 -2.46 -48.07
N HIS A 8 -41.86 -1.84 -47.64
CA HIS A 8 -40.51 -2.32 -47.99
C HIS A 8 -39.87 -2.98 -46.77
N ILE A 9 -39.81 -4.30 -46.87
CA ILE A 9 -39.23 -5.28 -45.94
C ILE A 9 -37.71 -5.28 -46.08
N LEU A 10 -37.04 -5.52 -44.95
CA LEU A 10 -35.61 -5.74 -44.75
C LEU A 10 -34.95 -6.64 -45.82
N SER A 11 -33.74 -6.24 -46.21
CA SER A 11 -32.85 -6.97 -47.12
C SER A 11 -32.24 -8.21 -46.44
N ALA A 12 -32.70 -9.38 -46.92
CA ALA A 12 -31.99 -10.64 -47.15
C ALA A 12 -30.90 -11.09 -46.15
N ALA A 13 -31.31 -11.99 -45.24
CA ALA A 13 -30.44 -13.06 -44.77
C ALA A 13 -30.34 -14.13 -45.87
N THR A 14 -29.16 -14.30 -46.45
CA THR A 14 -28.88 -15.39 -47.37
C THR A 14 -28.66 -16.67 -46.55
N VAL A 15 -29.75 -17.40 -46.31
CA VAL A 15 -29.68 -18.78 -45.80
C VAL A 15 -29.09 -19.62 -46.92
N LEU A 16 -27.82 -20.01 -46.78
CA LEU A 16 -27.19 -20.98 -47.65
C LEU A 16 -27.78 -22.37 -47.33
N LEU A 17 -28.79 -22.74 -48.11
CA LEU A 17 -29.47 -24.03 -48.04
C LEU A 17 -28.50 -25.11 -48.54
N PHE A 18 -28.06 -26.03 -47.68
CA PHE A 18 -27.36 -27.23 -48.10
C PHE A 18 -28.27 -28.07 -48.98
N ALA A 19 -27.97 -28.14 -50.28
CA ALA A 19 -28.51 -29.17 -51.15
C ALA A 19 -27.90 -30.50 -50.72
N ALA A 20 -28.72 -31.32 -50.06
CA ALA A 20 -28.40 -32.72 -49.81
C ALA A 20 -28.38 -33.49 -51.16
N THR A 21 -27.25 -33.45 -51.86
CA THR A 21 -26.89 -34.54 -52.76
C THR A 21 -26.25 -35.64 -51.92
N ALA A 22 -27.05 -36.67 -51.66
CA ALA A 22 -26.61 -37.92 -51.08
C ALA A 22 -25.49 -38.53 -51.93
N CYS A 23 -24.24 -38.34 -51.52
CA CYS A 23 -23.22 -39.37 -51.67
C CYS A 23 -23.13 -40.08 -50.33
N THR A 24 -23.41 -41.38 -50.37
CA THR A 24 -23.39 -42.31 -49.26
C THR A 24 -22.05 -42.27 -48.53
N GLN A 25 -22.17 -42.46 -47.23
CA GLN A 25 -21.16 -42.36 -46.17
C GLN A 25 -20.04 -43.40 -46.24
N ASP A 26 -19.67 -43.91 -47.43
CA ASP A 26 -18.90 -45.14 -47.58
C ASP A 26 -17.77 -45.13 -48.63
N ASP A 27 -17.31 -43.99 -49.18
CA ASP A 27 -16.25 -44.06 -50.21
C ASP A 27 -15.23 -42.90 -50.31
N LEU A 28 -14.89 -42.20 -49.22
CA LEU A 28 -13.66 -41.36 -49.15
C LEU A 28 -13.10 -41.29 -47.72
N GLY A 29 -12.75 -42.44 -47.14
CA GLY A 29 -11.83 -42.47 -46.01
C GLY A 29 -10.41 -42.17 -46.50
N GLY A 30 -9.91 -40.96 -46.23
CA GLY A 30 -8.50 -40.58 -46.49
C GLY A 30 -8.17 -40.02 -47.88
N GLY A 31 -9.02 -39.16 -48.45
CA GLY A 31 -8.77 -38.48 -49.74
C GLY A 31 -8.49 -36.97 -49.63
N THR A 32 -7.76 -36.42 -50.60
CA THR A 32 -7.58 -34.97 -50.77
C THR A 32 -8.91 -34.30 -51.15
N LEU A 33 -9.24 -33.18 -50.49
CA LEU A 33 -10.41 -32.36 -50.81
C LEU A 33 -10.08 -31.42 -51.99
N PRO A 34 -11.08 -31.04 -52.81
CA PRO A 34 -10.91 -30.04 -53.86
C PRO A 34 -10.42 -28.70 -53.29
N GLU A 35 -9.35 -28.17 -53.88
CA GLU A 35 -8.80 -26.87 -53.52
C GLU A 35 -9.84 -25.76 -53.79
N GLY A 36 -10.04 -24.87 -52.81
CA GLY A 36 -10.94 -23.72 -52.99
C GLY A 36 -12.43 -24.00 -52.80
N GLU A 37 -12.84 -25.20 -52.35
CA GLU A 37 -14.26 -25.52 -52.15
C GLU A 37 -14.70 -25.48 -50.67
N TYR A 38 -13.82 -25.82 -49.74
CA TYR A 38 -14.15 -25.97 -48.31
C TYR A 38 -13.36 -24.94 -47.47
N PRO A 39 -13.90 -23.72 -47.25
CA PRO A 39 -13.21 -22.72 -46.44
C PRO A 39 -13.20 -23.14 -44.97
N LEU A 40 -12.11 -22.87 -44.27
CA LEU A 40 -12.01 -23.05 -42.83
C LEU A 40 -12.90 -22.01 -42.15
N VAL A 41 -13.99 -22.46 -41.54
CA VAL A 41 -14.88 -21.66 -40.70
C VAL A 41 -14.83 -22.27 -39.30
N ILE A 42 -14.49 -21.47 -38.29
CA ILE A 42 -14.22 -21.96 -36.94
C ILE A 42 -15.31 -21.48 -35.99
N ARG A 43 -15.79 -22.36 -35.13
CA ARG A 43 -16.58 -22.00 -33.96
C ARG A 43 -15.66 -21.71 -32.78
N ALA A 44 -15.60 -20.45 -32.34
CA ALA A 44 -14.80 -20.03 -31.22
C ALA A 44 -15.61 -20.07 -29.91
N THR A 45 -15.00 -20.62 -28.86
CA THR A 45 -15.55 -20.77 -27.50
C THR A 45 -14.47 -20.43 -26.47
N GLY A 46 -14.66 -20.76 -25.18
CA GLY A 46 -13.62 -20.66 -24.14
C GLY A 46 -13.67 -19.40 -23.29
N LEU A 47 -14.26 -18.31 -23.79
CA LEU A 47 -14.38 -17.08 -23.00
C LEU A 47 -15.44 -17.16 -21.89
N GLN A 48 -16.25 -18.21 -21.80
CA GLN A 48 -17.52 -18.20 -21.05
C GLN A 48 -17.39 -17.93 -19.54
N VAL A 49 -18.33 -17.14 -19.02
CA VAL A 49 -18.65 -17.00 -17.59
C VAL A 49 -19.76 -17.97 -17.19
N VAL A 50 -19.51 -18.84 -16.20
CA VAL A 50 -20.58 -19.56 -15.49
C VAL A 50 -21.02 -18.69 -14.31
N ALA A 51 -22.07 -17.86 -14.46
CA ALA A 51 -22.65 -17.13 -13.32
C ALA A 51 -24.18 -16.96 -13.43
N THR A 52 -24.87 -17.04 -12.29
CA THR A 52 -26.23 -16.52 -12.05
C THR A 52 -26.23 -14.97 -12.04
N PRO A 53 -27.35 -14.29 -12.35
CA PRO A 53 -27.34 -13.01 -13.05
C PRO A 53 -27.32 -11.78 -12.14
N ALA A 54 -26.40 -10.84 -12.39
CA ALA A 54 -26.62 -9.39 -12.27
C ALA A 54 -25.36 -8.57 -12.67
N SER A 55 -24.99 -8.53 -13.95
CA SER A 55 -24.22 -7.38 -14.46
C SER A 55 -24.58 -7.11 -15.94
N THR A 56 -24.77 -5.84 -16.28
CA THR A 56 -25.13 -5.40 -17.62
C THR A 56 -23.89 -5.19 -18.50
N ARG A 57 -23.37 -6.34 -18.97
CA ARG A 57 -22.75 -6.66 -20.28
C ARG A 57 -21.61 -5.77 -20.82
N ALA A 58 -20.39 -6.28 -20.67
CA ALA A 58 -19.18 -5.93 -21.39
C ALA A 58 -18.47 -7.19 -21.91
N THR A 59 -17.59 -7.03 -22.90
CA THR A 59 -17.00 -8.10 -23.74
C THR A 59 -15.88 -8.88 -23.04
N VAL A 60 -15.40 -8.31 -21.94
CA VAL A 60 -14.48 -8.90 -20.96
C VAL A 60 -15.21 -9.82 -19.96
N ASP A 61 -16.54 -9.91 -20.01
CA ASP A 61 -17.37 -10.81 -19.20
C ASP A 61 -17.71 -12.10 -19.96
N GLY A 62 -16.76 -12.56 -20.78
CA GLY A 62 -16.86 -13.84 -21.45
C GLY A 62 -17.79 -13.89 -22.64
N ASP A 63 -17.94 -12.76 -23.33
CA ASP A 63 -18.71 -12.65 -24.55
C ASP A 63 -17.89 -12.07 -25.71
N TRP A 64 -18.24 -12.47 -26.92
CA TRP A 64 -17.54 -12.11 -28.15
C TRP A 64 -17.98 -10.77 -28.73
N GLN A 65 -18.82 -9.98 -28.03
CA GLN A 65 -19.19 -8.67 -28.54
C GLN A 65 -17.91 -7.80 -28.64
N GLY A 66 -17.87 -6.76 -29.46
CA GLY A 66 -16.71 -5.86 -29.55
C GLY A 66 -15.42 -6.43 -30.17
N VAL A 67 -15.23 -7.75 -30.24
CA VAL A 67 -14.18 -8.40 -31.03
C VAL A 67 -14.68 -8.47 -32.47
N GLN A 68 -14.11 -7.65 -33.35
CA GLN A 68 -14.55 -7.58 -34.75
C GLN A 68 -13.77 -8.55 -35.65
N THR A 69 -12.48 -8.72 -35.36
CA THR A 69 -11.56 -9.47 -36.22
C THR A 69 -10.50 -10.15 -35.36
N VAL A 70 -10.11 -11.37 -35.70
CA VAL A 70 -8.98 -12.08 -35.09
C VAL A 70 -7.93 -12.43 -36.13
N ALA A 71 -6.70 -12.68 -35.68
CA ALA A 71 -5.70 -13.37 -36.48
C ALA A 71 -5.92 -14.88 -36.35
N VAL A 72 -5.86 -15.61 -37.47
CA VAL A 72 -5.83 -17.08 -37.51
C VAL A 72 -4.52 -17.49 -38.17
N GLU A 73 -3.79 -18.38 -37.53
CA GLU A 73 -2.49 -18.87 -37.96
C GLU A 73 -2.57 -20.38 -38.23
N MET A 74 -2.01 -20.77 -39.37
CA MET A 74 -1.84 -22.17 -39.74
C MET A 74 -0.59 -22.30 -40.62
N GLY A 75 0.32 -23.20 -40.23
CA GLY A 75 1.51 -23.52 -41.02
C GLY A 75 2.46 -22.33 -41.24
N GLY A 76 2.55 -21.40 -40.29
CA GLY A 76 3.38 -20.20 -40.35
C GLY A 76 2.78 -19.04 -41.14
N THR A 77 1.55 -19.19 -41.64
CA THR A 77 0.82 -18.11 -42.35
C THR A 77 -0.27 -17.57 -41.43
N VAL A 78 -0.42 -16.24 -41.37
CA VAL A 78 -1.48 -15.57 -40.61
C VAL A 78 -2.45 -14.88 -41.54
N LYS A 79 -3.75 -15.11 -41.34
CA LYS A 79 -4.84 -14.45 -42.07
C LYS A 79 -5.81 -13.79 -41.10
N GLN A 80 -6.42 -12.71 -41.55
CA GLN A 80 -7.45 -12.01 -40.77
C GLN A 80 -8.80 -12.70 -40.98
N TYR A 81 -9.50 -12.96 -39.89
CA TYR A 81 -10.84 -13.52 -39.88
C TYR A 81 -11.80 -12.54 -39.21
N ASN A 82 -12.98 -12.38 -39.80
CA ASN A 82 -14.09 -11.65 -39.19
C ASN A 82 -14.70 -12.49 -38.08
N VAL A 83 -15.13 -11.83 -37.01
CA VAL A 83 -15.80 -12.45 -35.86
C VAL A 83 -17.27 -12.10 -35.91
N THR A 84 -18.13 -13.12 -35.94
CA THR A 84 -19.58 -12.96 -35.80
C THR A 84 -20.02 -13.59 -34.49
N ALA A 85 -20.25 -12.77 -33.46
CA ALA A 85 -20.73 -13.22 -32.17
C ALA A 85 -22.17 -13.78 -32.27
N SER A 86 -22.42 -14.93 -31.63
CA SER A 86 -23.70 -15.64 -31.66
C SER A 86 -24.65 -15.12 -30.59
N ASP A 87 -25.80 -14.56 -30.94
CA ASP A 87 -26.80 -14.15 -29.95
C ASP A 87 -27.53 -15.35 -29.30
N ALA A 88 -27.48 -16.53 -29.93
CA ALA A 88 -28.19 -17.73 -29.50
C ALA A 88 -27.74 -18.27 -28.14
N ASP A 89 -26.49 -18.03 -27.74
CA ASP A 89 -25.94 -18.41 -26.43
C ASP A 89 -25.58 -17.20 -25.57
N GLY A 90 -26.15 -16.02 -25.89
CA GLY A 90 -25.85 -14.78 -25.19
C GLY A 90 -24.45 -14.25 -25.50
N TYR A 91 -23.99 -14.42 -26.75
CA TYR A 91 -22.69 -13.98 -27.28
C TYR A 91 -21.49 -14.74 -26.73
N ARG A 92 -21.68 -15.94 -26.18
CA ARG A 92 -20.62 -16.74 -25.56
C ARG A 92 -19.85 -17.62 -26.54
N SER A 93 -20.30 -17.68 -27.79
CA SER A 93 -19.53 -18.22 -28.92
C SER A 93 -19.56 -17.27 -30.10
N ALA A 94 -18.61 -17.47 -31.02
CA ALA A 94 -18.56 -16.74 -32.28
C ALA A 94 -18.19 -17.66 -33.45
N THR A 95 -18.57 -17.23 -34.65
CA THR A 95 -18.06 -17.80 -35.89
C THR A 95 -16.90 -16.94 -36.40
N LEU A 96 -15.77 -17.58 -36.67
CA LEU A 96 -14.63 -17.00 -37.35
C LEU A 96 -14.69 -17.41 -38.82
N SER A 97 -14.79 -16.43 -39.72
CA SER A 97 -14.76 -16.67 -41.16
C SER A 97 -14.03 -15.55 -41.91
N SER A 98 -13.59 -15.83 -43.13
CA SER A 98 -13.01 -14.82 -44.04
C SER A 98 -13.64 -15.00 -45.42
N ASP A 99 -14.31 -13.96 -45.91
CA ASP A 99 -14.97 -13.97 -47.22
C ASP A 99 -13.99 -13.62 -48.36
N THR A 100 -12.84 -13.03 -48.01
CA THR A 100 -11.86 -12.53 -48.99
C THR A 100 -10.63 -13.42 -49.11
N ASP A 101 -10.17 -13.99 -48.01
CA ASP A 101 -8.97 -14.83 -47.97
C ASP A 101 -9.04 -15.85 -46.82
N PRO A 102 -9.84 -16.92 -46.95
CA PRO A 102 -9.86 -17.99 -45.95
C PRO A 102 -8.67 -18.95 -46.14
N PHE A 103 -8.36 -19.71 -45.09
CA PHE A 103 -7.70 -21.00 -45.25
C PHE A 103 -8.67 -22.02 -45.82
N TRP A 104 -8.15 -23.01 -46.53
CA TRP A 104 -8.94 -24.03 -47.21
C TRP A 104 -8.58 -25.40 -46.66
N TRP A 105 -9.59 -26.23 -46.40
CA TRP A 105 -9.37 -27.63 -46.09
C TRP A 105 -8.90 -28.37 -47.35
N THR A 106 -7.75 -29.04 -47.25
CA THR A 106 -7.18 -29.86 -48.33
C THR A 106 -7.35 -31.36 -48.07
N SER A 107 -7.79 -31.74 -46.87
CA SER A 107 -8.17 -33.09 -46.46
C SER A 107 -9.10 -33.02 -45.25
N ARG A 108 -9.59 -34.17 -44.79
CA ARG A 108 -10.37 -34.29 -43.55
C ARG A 108 -9.51 -34.57 -42.31
N GLU A 109 -8.18 -34.60 -42.47
CA GLU A 109 -7.27 -34.80 -41.36
C GLU A 109 -7.29 -33.59 -40.41
N ASP A 110 -7.00 -33.86 -39.15
CA ASP A 110 -6.90 -32.82 -38.13
C ASP A 110 -5.78 -31.82 -38.49
N ILE A 111 -6.05 -30.53 -38.27
CA ILE A 111 -5.09 -29.44 -38.46
C ILE A 111 -4.75 -28.79 -37.12
N THR A 112 -3.58 -28.16 -37.04
CA THR A 112 -3.20 -27.33 -35.89
C THR A 112 -3.42 -25.87 -36.26
N VAL A 113 -4.17 -25.16 -35.43
CA VAL A 113 -4.51 -23.75 -35.64
C VAL A 113 -4.23 -22.97 -34.38
N SER A 114 -3.66 -21.78 -34.53
CA SER A 114 -3.62 -20.77 -33.48
C SER A 114 -4.48 -19.57 -33.88
N ALA A 115 -5.03 -18.84 -32.92
CA ALA A 115 -5.74 -17.60 -33.19
C ALA A 115 -5.64 -16.64 -32.00
N TRP A 116 -5.67 -15.33 -32.27
CA TRP A 116 -5.55 -14.32 -31.21
C TRP A 116 -6.22 -12.99 -31.55
N TRP A 117 -6.48 -12.24 -30.48
CA TRP A 117 -6.91 -10.85 -30.50
C TRP A 117 -6.08 -10.04 -29.48
N PRO A 118 -5.71 -8.79 -29.77
CA PRO A 118 -5.95 -8.02 -30.99
C PRO A 118 -5.20 -8.56 -32.22
N TYR A 119 -5.68 -8.21 -33.43
CA TYR A 119 -5.04 -8.66 -34.68
C TYR A 119 -3.59 -8.16 -34.76
N GLY A 120 -2.69 -9.07 -35.14
CA GLY A 120 -1.29 -8.80 -35.49
C GLY A 120 -0.78 -9.90 -36.40
N THR A 121 0.24 -9.63 -37.21
CA THR A 121 0.86 -10.64 -38.09
C THR A 121 1.68 -11.68 -37.33
N THR A 122 1.97 -11.40 -36.06
CA THR A 122 2.44 -12.33 -35.04
C THR A 122 1.59 -12.10 -33.80
N MET A 123 1.53 -13.07 -32.89
CA MET A 123 0.82 -12.90 -31.63
C MET A 123 1.48 -11.76 -30.82
N PRO A 124 0.77 -10.65 -30.53
CA PRO A 124 1.37 -9.50 -29.87
C PRO A 124 1.68 -9.80 -28.41
N ASP A 125 2.66 -9.09 -27.85
CA ASP A 125 2.86 -9.03 -26.41
C ASP A 125 1.65 -8.39 -25.73
N VAL A 126 1.38 -8.77 -24.48
CA VAL A 126 0.29 -8.19 -23.69
C VAL A 126 0.72 -6.81 -23.20
N VAL A 127 0.13 -5.77 -23.77
CA VAL A 127 0.37 -4.36 -23.40
C VAL A 127 -0.97 -3.67 -23.15
N VAL A 128 -1.26 -3.38 -21.89
CA VAL A 128 -2.52 -2.78 -21.46
C VAL A 128 -2.44 -1.24 -21.45
N LYS A 129 -3.58 -0.56 -21.52
CA LYS A 129 -3.62 0.90 -21.40
C LYS A 129 -3.46 1.34 -19.95
N ALA A 130 -2.79 2.49 -19.76
CA ALA A 130 -2.71 3.16 -18.46
C ALA A 130 -4.07 3.71 -18.03
N ASP A 131 -4.80 4.34 -18.96
CA ASP A 131 -6.16 4.81 -18.73
C ASP A 131 -7.16 3.74 -19.19
N GLN A 132 -7.77 3.07 -18.23
CA GLN A 132 -8.89 2.15 -18.43
C GLN A 132 -10.20 2.70 -17.85
N SER A 133 -10.25 3.98 -17.47
CA SER A 133 -11.43 4.61 -16.85
C SER A 133 -12.70 4.52 -17.69
N THR A 134 -12.54 4.39 -19.01
CA THR A 134 -13.63 4.23 -19.97
C THR A 134 -13.85 2.77 -20.36
N LYS A 135 -15.10 2.43 -20.73
CA LYS A 135 -15.45 1.09 -21.24
C LYS A 135 -14.60 0.68 -22.46
N GLU A 136 -14.21 1.63 -23.29
CA GLU A 136 -13.33 1.39 -24.45
C GLU A 136 -11.86 1.17 -24.03
N GLY A 137 -11.37 1.95 -23.06
CA GLY A 137 -10.02 1.77 -22.50
C GLY A 137 -9.83 0.40 -21.87
N PHE A 138 -10.77 0.00 -21.01
CA PHE A 138 -10.79 -1.30 -20.34
C PHE A 138 -10.87 -2.46 -21.32
N LYS A 139 -11.89 -2.48 -22.19
CA LYS A 139 -12.06 -3.56 -23.18
C LYS A 139 -10.92 -3.63 -24.19
N GLY A 140 -10.42 -2.47 -24.61
CA GLY A 140 -9.29 -2.39 -25.54
C GLY A 140 -7.96 -2.81 -24.93
N SER A 141 -7.92 -3.11 -23.63
CA SER A 141 -6.75 -3.65 -22.93
C SER A 141 -6.79 -5.18 -22.79
N ASP A 142 -7.82 -5.85 -23.29
CA ASP A 142 -7.92 -7.30 -23.24
C ASP A 142 -7.13 -7.98 -24.36
N PHE A 143 -6.66 -9.19 -24.10
CA PHE A 143 -5.89 -10.00 -25.04
C PHE A 143 -6.37 -11.44 -24.87
N ILE A 144 -6.76 -12.10 -25.96
CA ILE A 144 -7.24 -13.48 -25.95
C ILE A 144 -6.53 -14.31 -27.00
N SER A 145 -6.37 -15.61 -26.75
CA SER A 145 -5.77 -16.53 -27.71
C SER A 145 -6.24 -17.97 -27.56
N ALA A 146 -6.20 -18.71 -28.65
CA ALA A 146 -6.15 -20.17 -28.70
C ALA A 146 -4.80 -20.54 -29.34
N GLU A 147 -3.92 -21.23 -28.63
CA GLU A 147 -2.57 -21.54 -29.12
C GLU A 147 -2.44 -23.02 -29.49
N ALA A 148 -2.00 -23.27 -30.73
CA ALA A 148 -1.65 -24.59 -31.27
C ALA A 148 -2.68 -25.69 -30.95
N GLN A 149 -3.97 -25.40 -31.16
CA GLN A 149 -5.05 -26.34 -30.89
C GLN A 149 -5.36 -27.21 -32.10
N THR A 150 -5.72 -28.46 -31.84
CA THR A 150 -6.24 -29.37 -32.85
C THR A 150 -7.64 -28.96 -33.28
N VAL A 151 -7.84 -28.74 -34.58
CA VAL A 151 -9.12 -28.41 -35.19
C VAL A 151 -9.52 -29.52 -36.14
N GLN A 152 -10.73 -30.06 -35.95
CA GLN A 152 -11.24 -31.20 -36.71
C GLN A 152 -12.15 -30.72 -37.86
N PHE A 153 -12.11 -31.40 -39.00
CA PHE A 153 -12.89 -31.02 -40.19
C PHE A 153 -14.40 -30.96 -39.91
N ASP A 154 -14.96 -31.98 -39.26
CA ASP A 154 -16.41 -32.07 -39.02
C ASP A 154 -16.86 -31.21 -37.80
N HIS A 155 -15.93 -30.79 -36.94
CA HIS A 155 -16.20 -29.98 -35.74
C HIS A 155 -15.10 -28.93 -35.52
N PRO A 156 -14.99 -27.91 -36.39
CA PRO A 156 -13.89 -26.97 -36.35
C PRO A 156 -14.06 -25.98 -35.20
N THR A 157 -13.48 -26.29 -34.03
CA THR A 157 -13.60 -25.48 -32.81
C THR A 157 -12.25 -24.97 -32.31
N LEU A 158 -12.24 -23.74 -31.79
CA LEU A 158 -11.13 -23.20 -31.02
C LEU A 158 -11.62 -22.70 -29.66
N GLU A 159 -10.86 -23.01 -28.62
CA GLU A 159 -11.13 -22.55 -27.26
C GLU A 159 -10.15 -21.45 -26.87
N PHE A 160 -10.65 -20.23 -26.71
CA PHE A 160 -9.85 -19.07 -26.37
C PHE A 160 -9.75 -18.88 -24.85
N SER A 161 -8.60 -18.41 -24.40
CA SER A 161 -8.35 -17.98 -23.03
C SER A 161 -7.84 -16.53 -23.01
N HIS A 162 -8.10 -15.83 -21.90
CA HIS A 162 -7.52 -14.51 -21.66
C HIS A 162 -6.02 -14.61 -21.37
N ARG A 163 -5.27 -13.65 -21.89
CA ARG A 163 -3.82 -13.48 -21.67
C ARG A 163 -3.51 -12.37 -20.67
N THR A 164 -4.53 -11.67 -20.19
CA THR A 164 -4.45 -10.65 -19.14
C THR A 164 -4.86 -11.24 -17.79
N ALA A 165 -4.52 -10.54 -16.71
CA ALA A 165 -5.07 -10.76 -15.38
C ALA A 165 -6.14 -9.69 -15.11
N ARG A 166 -7.30 -10.08 -14.55
CA ARG A 166 -8.37 -9.13 -14.17
C ARG A 166 -8.30 -8.84 -12.69
N ILE A 167 -8.16 -7.56 -12.34
CA ILE A 167 -8.26 -7.08 -10.97
C ILE A 167 -9.62 -6.40 -10.79
N THR A 168 -10.35 -6.78 -9.75
CA THR A 168 -11.60 -6.16 -9.32
C THR A 168 -11.40 -5.60 -7.92
N VAL A 169 -11.73 -4.34 -7.69
CA VAL A 169 -11.69 -3.68 -6.39
C VAL A 169 -13.11 -3.30 -5.99
N LEU A 170 -13.58 -3.85 -4.87
CA LEU A 170 -14.86 -3.53 -4.24
C LEU A 170 -14.62 -2.60 -3.07
N LEU A 171 -14.95 -1.31 -3.22
CA LEU A 171 -14.82 -0.34 -2.15
C LEU A 171 -16.00 -0.39 -1.19
N LYS A 172 -15.70 -0.31 0.11
CA LYS A 172 -16.72 -0.20 1.15
C LYS A 172 -16.40 0.95 2.10
N PRO A 173 -17.40 1.66 2.64
CA PRO A 173 -17.16 2.52 3.78
C PRO A 173 -16.71 1.69 4.98
N GLY A 174 -15.75 2.22 5.74
CA GLY A 174 -15.33 1.71 7.04
C GLY A 174 -15.35 2.80 8.09
N ASP A 175 -14.72 2.55 9.24
CA ASP A 175 -14.85 3.41 10.42
C ASP A 175 -14.45 4.86 10.13
N GLY A 176 -15.36 5.80 10.41
CA GLY A 176 -15.14 7.23 10.21
C GLY A 176 -15.33 7.74 8.76
N ILE A 177 -15.64 6.86 7.80
CA ILE A 177 -15.94 7.24 6.40
C ILE A 177 -17.39 6.87 6.08
N PRO A 178 -18.30 7.83 5.92
CA PRO A 178 -19.73 7.55 5.73
C PRO A 178 -20.08 7.11 4.31
N SER A 179 -19.22 7.41 3.32
CA SER A 179 -19.44 7.05 1.91
C SER A 179 -18.11 6.99 1.16
N VAL A 180 -18.05 6.11 0.15
CA VAL A 180 -16.95 5.97 -0.82
C VAL A 180 -17.33 6.52 -2.21
N THR A 181 -18.46 7.23 -2.31
CA THR A 181 -18.88 7.85 -3.58
C THR A 181 -17.89 8.92 -4.03
N GLY A 182 -17.51 8.88 -5.31
CA GLY A 182 -16.55 9.80 -5.90
C GLY A 182 -15.10 9.46 -5.59
N ALA A 183 -14.81 8.20 -5.25
CA ALA A 183 -13.45 7.70 -5.20
C ALA A 183 -12.89 7.51 -6.62
N ASP A 184 -11.64 7.92 -6.82
CA ASP A 184 -10.84 7.49 -7.97
C ASP A 184 -9.96 6.33 -7.51
N VAL A 185 -9.94 5.23 -8.28
CA VAL A 185 -9.24 3.99 -7.89
C VAL A 185 -8.23 3.61 -8.96
N TYR A 186 -7.04 3.22 -8.51
CA TYR A 186 -5.94 2.82 -9.37
C TYR A 186 -5.36 1.49 -8.92
N VAL A 187 -4.94 0.65 -9.87
CA VAL A 187 -4.02 -0.46 -9.61
C VAL A 187 -2.62 0.06 -9.89
N THR A 188 -1.73 0.02 -8.90
CA THR A 188 -0.41 0.66 -8.97
C THR A 188 0.71 -0.29 -8.54
N GLY A 189 1.96 0.19 -8.59
CA GLY A 189 3.14 -0.62 -8.25
C GLY A 189 3.40 -1.77 -9.21
N LEU A 190 2.91 -1.67 -10.44
CA LEU A 190 3.09 -2.64 -11.50
C LEU A 190 4.48 -2.48 -12.16
N GLY A 191 5.04 -3.58 -12.66
CA GLY A 191 6.21 -3.58 -13.51
C GLY A 191 5.92 -2.97 -14.88
N THR A 192 6.95 -2.36 -15.48
CA THR A 192 6.85 -1.63 -16.76
C THR A 192 7.38 -2.41 -17.96
N ASP A 193 7.48 -3.73 -17.83
CA ASP A 193 7.99 -4.60 -18.88
C ASP A 193 7.11 -4.51 -20.13
N ASN A 194 7.74 -4.58 -21.31
CA ASN A 194 7.07 -4.44 -22.61
C ASN A 194 6.27 -3.13 -22.76
N SER A 195 6.70 -2.05 -22.09
CA SER A 195 6.01 -0.75 -22.07
C SER A 195 4.64 -0.75 -21.39
N ASN A 196 4.39 -1.73 -20.50
CA ASN A 196 3.21 -1.69 -19.66
C ASN A 196 3.27 -0.52 -18.65
N PRO A 197 2.11 -0.01 -18.20
CA PRO A 197 2.06 1.08 -17.25
C PRO A 197 2.34 0.62 -15.82
N ALA A 198 3.04 1.45 -15.04
CA ALA A 198 3.24 1.22 -13.61
C ALA A 198 1.96 1.42 -12.78
N THR A 199 1.00 2.17 -13.34
CA THR A 199 -0.29 2.50 -12.71
C THR A 199 -1.39 2.47 -13.76
N ILE A 200 -2.51 1.84 -13.42
CA ILE A 200 -3.71 1.72 -14.25
C ILE A 200 -4.85 2.43 -13.54
N GLU A 201 -5.45 3.42 -14.21
CA GLU A 201 -6.71 4.02 -13.79
C GLU A 201 -7.86 3.08 -14.12
N THR A 202 -8.64 2.72 -13.10
CA THR A 202 -9.62 1.64 -13.19
C THR A 202 -10.93 2.06 -13.87
N TYR A 203 -11.57 1.11 -14.56
CA TYR A 203 -12.94 1.24 -15.04
C TYR A 203 -13.92 1.06 -13.89
N ALA A 204 -14.88 1.97 -13.71
CA ALA A 204 -15.92 1.86 -12.70
C ALA A 204 -17.26 1.40 -13.32
N PRO A 205 -17.57 0.09 -13.39
CA PRO A 205 -18.86 -0.40 -13.88
C PRO A 205 -20.04 -0.09 -12.93
N GLY A 206 -19.76 0.29 -11.67
CA GLY A 206 -20.75 0.58 -10.64
C GLY A 206 -20.30 1.69 -9.70
N THR A 207 -21.03 1.88 -8.60
CA THR A 207 -20.73 2.96 -7.62
C THR A 207 -19.63 2.63 -6.63
N ASP A 208 -19.29 1.35 -6.50
CA ASP A 208 -18.35 0.82 -5.52
C ASP A 208 -17.42 -0.27 -6.10
N THR A 209 -17.52 -0.51 -7.40
CA THR A 209 -16.79 -1.58 -8.09
C THR A 209 -15.90 -0.95 -9.16
N TYR A 210 -14.64 -1.35 -9.17
CA TYR A 210 -13.58 -0.83 -10.03
C TYR A 210 -12.80 -1.99 -10.62
N GLU A 211 -12.43 -1.91 -11.89
CA GLU A 211 -11.80 -3.01 -12.62
C GLU A 211 -10.62 -2.55 -13.45
N ALA A 212 -9.59 -3.40 -13.55
CA ALA A 212 -8.44 -3.20 -14.41
C ALA A 212 -7.98 -4.53 -15.00
N LEU A 213 -7.46 -4.47 -16.23
CA LEU A 213 -6.70 -5.56 -16.84
C LEU A 213 -5.22 -5.22 -16.76
N ALA A 214 -4.44 -6.13 -16.20
CA ALA A 214 -2.99 -6.01 -16.11
C ALA A 214 -2.31 -7.11 -16.94
N ALA A 215 -1.11 -6.82 -17.46
CA ALA A 215 -0.25 -7.86 -18.01
C ALA A 215 0.20 -8.82 -16.90
N PRO A 216 0.34 -10.13 -17.18
CA PRO A 216 0.82 -11.11 -16.21
C PRO A 216 2.20 -10.74 -15.66
N GLN A 217 2.33 -10.73 -14.33
CA GLN A 217 3.53 -10.27 -13.63
C GLN A 217 3.49 -10.63 -12.14
N THR A 218 4.60 -10.38 -11.44
CA THR A 218 4.63 -10.45 -9.97
C THR A 218 4.74 -9.06 -9.36
N VAL A 219 3.73 -8.65 -8.59
CA VAL A 219 3.81 -7.46 -7.74
C VAL A 219 4.47 -7.85 -6.42
N LYS A 220 5.55 -7.16 -6.05
CA LYS A 220 6.31 -7.49 -4.84
C LYS A 220 5.52 -7.18 -3.57
N ALA A 221 5.69 -8.02 -2.54
CA ALA A 221 5.17 -7.76 -1.21
C ALA A 221 5.51 -6.33 -0.75
N LYS A 222 4.59 -5.70 -0.02
CA LYS A 222 4.69 -4.34 0.53
C LYS A 222 4.75 -3.22 -0.52
N THR A 223 4.58 -3.54 -1.80
CA THR A 223 4.46 -2.53 -2.86
C THR A 223 3.05 -1.95 -2.87
N PRO A 224 2.85 -0.62 -3.02
CA PRO A 224 1.52 -0.06 -3.26
C PRO A 224 0.85 -0.78 -4.42
N PHE A 225 -0.33 -1.36 -4.22
CA PHE A 225 -0.99 -2.17 -5.23
C PHE A 225 -2.38 -1.66 -5.60
N ILE A 226 -3.16 -1.19 -4.62
CA ILE A 226 -4.42 -0.46 -4.88
C ILE A 226 -4.29 0.92 -4.27
N GLN A 227 -4.50 1.95 -5.07
CA GLN A 227 -4.61 3.34 -4.61
C GLN A 227 -6.07 3.77 -4.69
N VAL A 228 -6.52 4.50 -3.68
CA VAL A 228 -7.86 5.08 -3.61
C VAL A 228 -7.71 6.55 -3.26
N ASP A 229 -8.13 7.43 -4.14
CA ASP A 229 -8.21 8.86 -3.89
C ASP A 229 -9.66 9.19 -3.54
N LEU A 230 -9.90 9.64 -2.29
CA LEU A 230 -11.26 9.92 -1.81
C LEU A 230 -11.27 11.21 -0.98
N GLY A 231 -11.93 12.25 -1.52
CA GLY A 231 -12.13 13.52 -0.81
C GLY A 231 -10.83 14.28 -0.59
N ARG A 232 -10.26 14.18 0.63
CA ARG A 232 -9.08 14.96 1.08
C ARG A 232 -7.78 14.15 1.17
N GLY A 233 -7.80 12.87 0.82
CA GLY A 233 -6.63 12.01 0.99
C GLY A 233 -6.52 10.93 -0.09
N THR A 234 -5.27 10.48 -0.25
CA THR A 234 -4.89 9.33 -1.07
C THR A 234 -4.51 8.19 -0.14
N TYR A 235 -5.06 7.02 -0.41
CA TYR A 235 -4.90 5.83 0.43
C TYR A 235 -4.36 4.66 -0.38
N TYR A 236 -3.55 3.79 0.23
CA TYR A 236 -2.92 2.67 -0.46
C TYR A 236 -3.10 1.35 0.28
N PHE A 237 -3.40 0.29 -0.47
CA PHE A 237 -3.32 -1.10 -0.05
C PHE A 237 -2.01 -1.70 -0.58
N ARG A 238 -1.32 -2.46 0.29
CA ARG A 238 -0.07 -3.15 -0.01
C ARG A 238 -0.22 -4.63 0.36
N PRO A 239 0.05 -5.59 -0.55
CA PRO A 239 -0.07 -7.00 -0.24
C PRO A 239 1.07 -7.44 0.70
N GLN A 240 0.80 -8.38 1.61
CA GLN A 240 1.79 -8.88 2.57
C GLN A 240 2.77 -9.90 1.96
N SER A 241 2.39 -10.50 0.84
CA SER A 241 3.19 -11.43 0.06
C SER A 241 3.23 -10.97 -1.39
N ASP A 242 4.15 -11.52 -2.16
CA ASP A 242 4.19 -11.30 -3.60
C ASP A 242 2.84 -11.72 -4.21
N VAL A 243 2.26 -10.87 -5.05
CA VAL A 243 1.03 -11.17 -5.80
C VAL A 243 1.44 -11.56 -7.20
N VAL A 244 1.22 -12.82 -7.56
CA VAL A 244 1.43 -13.33 -8.92
C VAL A 244 0.14 -13.13 -9.69
N LEU A 245 0.14 -12.18 -10.62
CA LEU A 245 -0.93 -11.93 -11.58
C LEU A 245 -0.73 -12.86 -12.77
N GLU A 246 -1.59 -13.86 -12.89
CA GLU A 246 -1.55 -14.88 -13.93
C GLU A 246 -2.53 -14.56 -15.06
N ALA A 247 -2.15 -14.95 -16.29
CA ALA A 247 -3.04 -14.86 -17.43
C ALA A 247 -4.29 -15.71 -17.21
N GLY A 248 -5.46 -15.16 -17.51
CA GLY A 248 -6.73 -15.89 -17.37
C GLY A 248 -7.22 -16.00 -15.92
N SER A 249 -6.63 -15.27 -14.98
CA SER A 249 -7.05 -15.27 -13.57
C SER A 249 -7.75 -13.98 -13.18
N ARG A 250 -8.69 -14.08 -12.22
CA ARG A 250 -9.41 -12.94 -11.63
C ARG A 250 -9.06 -12.79 -10.16
N TYR A 251 -8.78 -11.54 -9.77
CA TYR A 251 -8.40 -11.15 -8.42
C TYR A 251 -9.39 -10.10 -7.90
N THR A 252 -10.19 -10.45 -6.91
CA THR A 252 -11.20 -9.55 -6.32
C THR A 252 -10.78 -9.11 -4.92
N TYR A 253 -10.50 -7.81 -4.75
CA TYR A 253 -10.12 -7.18 -3.50
C TYR A 253 -11.30 -6.39 -2.94
N THR A 254 -11.82 -6.77 -1.77
CA THR A 254 -12.76 -5.92 -1.04
C THR A 254 -11.98 -5.02 -0.08
N VAL A 255 -12.02 -3.72 -0.30
CA VAL A 255 -11.25 -2.72 0.45
C VAL A 255 -12.20 -1.77 1.17
N ARG A 256 -12.06 -1.64 2.49
CA ARG A 256 -12.75 -0.61 3.28
C ARG A 256 -11.89 0.64 3.35
N VAL A 257 -12.50 1.79 3.14
CA VAL A 257 -11.86 3.10 3.36
C VAL A 257 -12.25 3.59 4.75
N THR A 258 -11.29 3.86 5.62
CA THR A 258 -11.50 4.36 6.99
C THR A 258 -10.83 5.72 7.18
N ALA A 259 -11.17 6.44 8.25
CA ALA A 259 -10.51 7.69 8.59
C ALA A 259 -9.02 7.53 8.92
N LYS A 260 -8.56 6.28 9.11
CA LYS A 260 -7.16 5.93 9.42
C LYS A 260 -6.38 5.36 8.22
N GLY A 261 -7.05 4.94 7.13
CA GLY A 261 -6.39 4.27 6.00
C GLY A 261 -7.30 3.36 5.18
N LEU A 262 -6.72 2.45 4.38
CA LEU A 262 -7.44 1.33 3.76
C LEU A 262 -7.31 0.07 4.60
N GLU A 263 -8.42 -0.64 4.77
CA GLU A 263 -8.49 -1.96 5.40
C GLU A 263 -8.95 -3.00 4.38
N LEU A 264 -8.17 -4.06 4.14
CA LEU A 264 -8.64 -5.17 3.31
C LEU A 264 -9.71 -5.96 4.10
N ALA A 265 -10.93 -5.97 3.58
CA ALA A 265 -12.05 -6.73 4.15
C ALA A 265 -12.18 -8.14 3.54
N GLY A 266 -11.44 -8.44 2.48
CA GLY A 266 -11.34 -9.77 1.86
C GLY A 266 -10.61 -9.74 0.51
N CYS A 267 -10.01 -10.86 0.11
CA CYS A 267 -9.38 -11.02 -1.21
C CYS A 267 -9.70 -12.41 -1.76
N THR A 268 -10.28 -12.47 -2.95
CA THR A 268 -10.61 -13.71 -3.64
C THR A 268 -9.72 -13.85 -4.86
N ILE A 269 -9.07 -15.01 -5.00
CA ILE A 269 -8.32 -15.39 -6.20
C ILE A 269 -9.02 -16.61 -6.79
N GLY A 270 -9.42 -16.51 -8.05
CA GLY A 270 -10.00 -17.62 -8.79
C GLY A 270 -9.51 -17.63 -10.22
N ASP A 271 -9.87 -18.70 -10.94
CA ASP A 271 -9.86 -18.72 -12.40
C ASP A 271 -10.69 -17.52 -12.93
N TRP A 272 -10.79 -17.28 -14.23
CA TRP A 272 -11.66 -16.21 -14.80
C TRP A 272 -13.17 -16.33 -14.43
N THR A 273 -13.53 -17.27 -13.55
CA THR A 273 -14.83 -17.48 -12.91
C THR A 273 -14.81 -16.99 -11.46
N ASP A 274 -15.94 -16.48 -10.95
CA ASP A 274 -16.03 -16.05 -9.55
C ASP A 274 -15.87 -17.27 -8.61
N GLY A 275 -14.70 -17.41 -7.99
CA GLY A 275 -14.41 -18.42 -6.97
C GLY A 275 -14.81 -17.97 -5.57
N ASP A 276 -15.27 -18.91 -4.75
CA ASP A 276 -15.55 -18.69 -3.34
C ASP A 276 -14.27 -18.25 -2.58
N GLY A 277 -14.41 -17.21 -1.76
CA GLY A 277 -13.30 -16.46 -1.19
C GLY A 277 -12.59 -17.12 -0.01
N GLU A 278 -11.32 -16.74 0.16
CA GLU A 278 -10.61 -16.80 1.44
C GLU A 278 -10.38 -15.39 1.99
N SER A 279 -10.15 -15.27 3.30
CA SER A 279 -9.88 -14.01 3.98
C SER A 279 -8.39 -13.87 4.30
N GLY A 280 -7.78 -12.74 3.93
CA GLY A 280 -6.49 -12.30 4.43
C GLY A 280 -6.65 -11.06 5.32
N THR A 281 -5.84 -10.95 6.38
CA THR A 281 -5.82 -9.78 7.27
C THR A 281 -4.98 -8.65 6.66
N ALA A 282 -5.56 -7.47 6.48
CA ALA A 282 -4.76 -6.25 6.34
C ALA A 282 -4.06 -5.96 7.67
N GLU A 283 -2.74 -5.86 7.63
CA GLU A 283 -1.97 -5.32 8.74
C GLU A 283 -1.84 -3.80 8.54
N ASP A 284 -2.40 -3.07 9.50
CA ASP A 284 -2.18 -1.65 9.69
C ASP A 284 -0.66 -1.40 9.90
N LEU A 285 -0.02 -0.75 8.92
CA LEU A 285 1.40 -0.38 8.99
C LEU A 285 1.67 0.50 10.21
N GLY A 286 0.67 1.25 10.66
CA GLY A 286 0.78 2.21 11.75
C GLY A 286 1.46 3.51 11.39
N TYR A 287 1.63 3.78 10.10
CA TYR A 287 2.17 5.04 9.59
C TYR A 287 1.76 5.30 8.14
N PHE A 288 1.93 6.54 7.69
CA PHE A 288 1.95 6.92 6.28
C PHE A 288 3.08 7.93 6.02
N ILE A 289 3.53 7.99 4.78
CA ILE A 289 4.59 8.89 4.32
C ILE A 289 3.93 10.06 3.57
N GLN A 290 4.29 11.28 3.93
CA GLN A 290 3.84 12.52 3.29
C GLN A 290 4.62 12.79 1.99
N ASP A 291 4.16 13.74 1.18
CA ASP A 291 4.84 14.13 -0.08
C ASP A 291 6.29 14.58 0.11
N ASP A 292 6.63 15.11 1.29
CA ASP A 292 7.99 15.55 1.66
C ASP A 292 8.87 14.41 2.21
N GLY A 293 8.35 13.17 2.24
CA GLY A 293 9.04 12.00 2.79
C GLY A 293 8.91 11.85 4.31
N SER A 294 8.20 12.75 5.00
CA SER A 294 8.01 12.65 6.46
C SER A 294 7.05 11.55 6.87
N TYR A 295 7.29 10.95 8.04
CA TYR A 295 6.47 9.89 8.60
C TYR A 295 5.39 10.49 9.51
N THR A 296 4.14 10.04 9.33
CA THR A 296 3.06 10.24 10.31
C THR A 296 2.71 8.89 10.92
N VAL A 297 2.91 8.72 12.23
CA VAL A 297 2.91 7.43 12.94
C VAL A 297 1.78 7.36 13.97
N TYR A 298 1.11 6.22 14.08
CA TYR A 298 0.03 5.96 15.04
C TYR A 298 0.03 4.53 15.62
N THR A 299 0.98 3.66 15.27
CA THR A 299 1.21 2.39 16.00
C THR A 299 2.69 2.11 16.24
N ALA A 300 2.96 1.09 17.07
CA ALA A 300 4.32 0.65 17.39
C ALA A 300 5.09 0.14 16.17
N ASN A 301 4.41 -0.57 15.27
CA ASN A 301 5.03 -1.06 14.04
C ASN A 301 5.42 0.12 13.13
N GLY A 302 4.60 1.17 13.07
CA GLY A 302 4.95 2.35 12.29
C GLY A 302 6.09 3.16 12.88
N LEU A 303 6.17 3.21 14.21
CA LEU A 303 7.30 3.83 14.89
C LEU A 303 8.61 3.06 14.63
N LEU A 304 8.56 1.73 14.61
CA LEU A 304 9.69 0.88 14.25
C LEU A 304 10.11 1.05 12.78
N ALA A 305 9.14 1.20 11.87
CA ALA A 305 9.43 1.44 10.46
C ALA A 305 10.12 2.79 10.24
N TRP A 306 9.67 3.85 10.91
CA TRP A 306 10.41 5.13 10.92
C TRP A 306 11.80 4.96 11.54
N ASN A 307 11.92 4.24 12.67
CA ASN A 307 13.19 4.01 13.33
C ASN A 307 14.21 3.35 12.40
N GLU A 308 13.80 2.30 11.68
CA GLU A 308 14.64 1.59 10.70
C GLU A 308 15.08 2.53 9.57
N ALA A 309 14.16 3.30 8.98
CA ALA A 309 14.49 4.26 7.93
C ALA A 309 15.45 5.36 8.42
N ALA A 310 15.23 5.86 9.63
CA ALA A 310 16.05 6.90 10.25
C ALA A 310 17.48 6.44 10.59
N GLN A 311 17.76 5.13 10.58
CA GLN A 311 19.15 4.63 10.66
C GLN A 311 19.94 4.87 9.39
N SER A 312 19.28 5.09 8.25
CA SER A 312 19.92 5.36 6.96
C SER A 312 19.79 6.83 6.54
N ASP A 313 18.72 7.51 6.97
CA ASP A 313 18.52 8.94 6.75
C ASP A 313 18.19 9.65 8.07
N TYR A 314 19.23 10.23 8.66
CA TYR A 314 19.16 10.96 9.93
C TYR A 314 18.43 12.30 9.84
N THR A 315 17.93 12.71 8.67
CA THR A 315 17.14 13.93 8.47
C THR A 315 15.63 13.67 8.44
N LEU A 316 15.21 12.39 8.45
CA LEU A 316 13.79 12.02 8.38
C LEU A 316 12.97 12.56 9.55
N ASN A 317 11.90 13.26 9.19
CA ASN A 317 10.92 13.77 10.14
C ASN A 317 9.91 12.69 10.53
N CYS A 318 9.45 12.72 11.78
CA CYS A 318 8.39 11.87 12.30
C CYS A 318 7.40 12.68 13.12
N THR A 319 6.12 12.43 12.92
CA THR A 319 5.02 13.04 13.66
C THR A 319 4.13 11.94 14.22
N LEU A 320 3.91 11.92 15.54
CA LEU A 320 2.95 10.99 16.15
C LEU A 320 1.52 11.54 16.05
N THR A 321 0.55 10.64 15.89
CA THR A 321 -0.90 10.97 15.85
C THR A 321 -1.74 10.07 16.76
N ALA A 322 -1.08 9.20 17.51
CA ALA A 322 -1.69 8.39 18.56
C ALA A 322 -0.64 8.01 19.62
N ASP A 323 -1.11 7.58 20.79
CA ASP A 323 -0.24 6.98 21.80
C ASP A 323 0.27 5.61 21.33
N ILE A 324 1.56 5.35 21.55
CA ILE A 324 2.28 4.20 21.01
C ILE A 324 2.73 3.28 22.14
N ASN A 325 2.42 1.99 22.06
CA ASN A 325 2.88 1.00 23.03
C ASN A 325 4.01 0.12 22.48
N MET A 326 5.21 0.30 23.02
CA MET A 326 6.44 -0.41 22.64
C MET A 326 6.75 -1.63 23.53
N THR A 327 5.82 -2.07 24.37
CA THR A 327 6.01 -3.25 25.22
C THR A 327 6.37 -4.48 24.39
N GLY A 328 7.50 -5.12 24.73
CA GLY A 328 7.98 -6.31 24.04
C GLY A 328 8.55 -6.06 22.64
N LYS A 329 8.82 -4.80 22.30
CA LYS A 329 9.48 -4.39 21.05
C LYS A 329 10.89 -3.89 21.34
N GLU A 330 11.82 -4.27 20.49
CA GLU A 330 13.21 -3.80 20.56
C GLU A 330 13.33 -2.40 19.96
N TRP A 331 14.21 -1.57 20.52
CA TRP A 331 14.48 -0.22 20.03
C TRP A 331 15.97 -0.01 19.80
N THR A 332 16.32 0.49 18.60
CA THR A 332 17.69 0.93 18.31
C THR A 332 17.73 2.46 18.39
N PRO A 333 18.58 3.06 19.24
CA PRO A 333 18.70 4.51 19.32
C PRO A 333 19.06 5.11 17.95
N VAL A 334 18.33 6.13 17.52
CA VAL A 334 18.66 6.87 16.29
C VAL A 334 19.74 7.90 16.61
N GLY A 335 20.76 7.98 15.78
CA GLY A 335 21.80 9.01 15.92
C GLY A 335 23.08 8.54 16.62
N MET A 336 23.37 7.23 16.64
CA MET A 336 24.59 6.68 17.25
C MET A 336 25.86 6.90 16.41
N SER A 337 25.75 6.85 15.09
CA SER A 337 26.90 7.01 14.17
C SER A 337 26.97 8.41 13.55
N ILE A 338 25.82 8.99 13.22
CA ILE A 338 25.67 10.34 12.68
C ILE A 338 24.52 10.98 13.44
N ASN A 339 24.69 12.21 13.90
CA ASN A 339 23.69 12.86 14.76
C ASN A 339 22.35 13.05 14.04
N TYR A 340 21.25 12.74 14.73
CA TYR A 340 19.89 12.95 14.22
C TYR A 340 19.61 14.44 13.99
N SER A 341 19.23 14.81 12.78
CA SER A 341 19.03 16.20 12.35
C SER A 341 17.62 16.49 11.83
N GLY A 342 16.71 15.50 11.87
CA GLY A 342 15.29 15.67 11.58
C GLY A 342 14.48 16.24 12.75
N THR A 343 13.16 16.32 12.56
CA THR A 343 12.19 16.69 13.59
C THR A 343 11.36 15.48 14.00
N PHE A 344 11.41 15.12 15.29
CA PHE A 344 10.51 14.16 15.90
C PHE A 344 9.49 14.91 16.78
N ASP A 345 8.26 15.01 16.30
CA ASP A 345 7.16 15.69 17.01
C ASP A 345 6.17 14.67 17.57
N GLY A 346 6.06 14.61 18.89
CA GLY A 346 5.11 13.75 19.57
C GLY A 346 3.67 14.26 19.51
N GLN A 347 3.42 15.52 19.17
CA GLN A 347 2.10 16.15 19.18
C GLN A 347 1.30 15.93 20.48
N GLY A 348 1.98 15.83 21.61
CA GLY A 348 1.37 15.54 22.91
C GLY A 348 1.05 14.06 23.13
N HIS A 349 1.39 13.15 22.22
CA HIS A 349 1.21 11.72 22.40
C HIS A 349 2.30 11.08 23.25
N THR A 350 1.97 9.91 23.78
CA THR A 350 2.81 9.12 24.67
C THR A 350 3.44 7.94 23.92
N ILE A 351 4.70 7.62 24.23
CA ILE A 351 5.28 6.31 23.94
C ILE A 351 5.45 5.57 25.27
N THR A 352 4.76 4.43 25.43
CA THR A 352 4.79 3.61 26.65
C THR A 352 5.63 2.35 26.47
N GLY A 353 6.22 1.85 27.56
CA GLY A 353 6.76 0.49 27.60
C GLY A 353 8.07 0.28 26.84
N LEU A 354 8.79 1.36 26.52
CA LEU A 354 10.15 1.28 25.99
C LEU A 354 11.06 0.58 27.00
N ASN A 355 11.67 -0.52 26.57
CA ASN A 355 12.69 -1.24 27.33
C ASN A 355 13.96 -1.30 26.50
N ILE A 356 15.01 -0.60 26.96
CA ILE A 356 16.28 -0.51 26.23
C ILE A 356 17.38 -0.96 27.16
N SER A 357 18.14 -1.96 26.74
CA SER A 357 19.23 -2.51 27.55
C SER A 357 20.48 -2.68 26.70
N SER A 358 21.62 -2.13 27.14
CA SER A 358 22.90 -2.28 26.46
C SER A 358 24.08 -2.22 27.43
N SER A 359 25.07 -3.09 27.22
CA SER A 359 26.29 -3.14 28.04
C SER A 359 27.48 -2.40 27.42
N SER A 360 27.38 -1.96 26.17
CA SER A 360 28.46 -1.28 25.43
C SER A 360 28.05 0.01 24.75
N GLU A 361 26.77 0.15 24.41
CA GLU A 361 26.23 1.30 23.67
C GLU A 361 25.48 2.26 24.61
N ALA A 362 25.16 3.44 24.09
CA ALA A 362 24.30 4.38 24.77
C ALA A 362 22.87 3.83 24.91
N VAL A 363 22.20 4.16 26.01
CA VAL A 363 20.81 3.77 26.27
C VAL A 363 19.96 5.02 26.38
N ALA A 364 19.20 5.30 25.31
CA ALA A 364 18.32 6.45 25.15
C ALA A 364 17.38 6.25 23.93
N LEU A 365 16.32 7.05 23.80
CA LEU A 365 15.49 7.06 22.59
C LEU A 365 16.31 7.47 21.35
N PHE A 366 17.14 8.50 21.49
CA PHE A 366 18.13 8.97 20.51
C PHE A 366 19.54 8.82 21.07
N GLY A 367 20.50 8.45 20.22
CA GLY A 367 21.93 8.58 20.50
C GLY A 367 22.28 10.06 20.65
N ASP A 368 22.77 10.68 19.59
CA ASP A 368 23.04 12.11 19.56
C ASP A 368 22.05 12.87 18.66
N ILE A 369 21.47 13.95 19.20
CA ILE A 369 20.66 14.91 18.44
C ILE A 369 21.58 16.03 17.95
N GLY A 370 21.64 16.24 16.64
CA GLY A 370 22.46 17.25 15.96
C GLY A 370 21.90 18.66 16.07
N ALA A 371 22.68 19.66 15.65
CA ALA A 371 22.33 21.07 15.79
C ALA A 371 21.00 21.48 15.13
N ALA A 372 20.64 20.84 14.02
CA ALA A 372 19.37 21.05 13.33
C ALA A 372 18.23 20.17 13.90
N GLY A 373 18.58 19.14 14.65
CA GLY A 373 17.65 18.15 15.18
C GLY A 373 16.73 18.71 16.24
N LYS A 374 15.47 18.26 16.20
CA LYS A 374 14.42 18.68 17.12
C LYS A 374 13.67 17.46 17.63
N VAL A 375 13.51 17.37 18.95
CA VAL A 375 12.58 16.43 19.58
C VAL A 375 11.63 17.25 20.42
N MET A 376 10.33 17.17 20.13
CA MET A 376 9.35 18.03 20.78
C MET A 376 8.02 17.35 21.06
N ASN A 377 7.30 17.91 22.04
CA ASN A 377 5.94 17.54 22.40
C ASN A 377 5.74 16.04 22.67
N LEU A 378 6.75 15.38 23.25
CA LEU A 378 6.80 13.92 23.39
C LEU A 378 6.80 13.48 24.85
N GLN A 379 5.97 12.49 25.18
CA GLN A 379 5.89 11.94 26.52
C GLN A 379 6.36 10.48 26.52
N LEU A 380 7.52 10.19 27.10
CA LEU A 380 7.94 8.81 27.36
C LEU A 380 7.42 8.37 28.71
N LYS A 381 6.62 7.31 28.73
CA LYS A 381 5.97 6.83 29.94
C LYS A 381 6.35 5.39 30.25
N ASP A 382 6.63 5.13 31.51
CA ASP A 382 6.94 3.81 32.06
C ASP A 382 8.11 3.14 31.32
N VAL A 383 9.19 3.90 31.06
CA VAL A 383 10.41 3.37 30.44
C VAL A 383 11.20 2.50 31.42
N THR A 384 11.90 1.49 30.92
CA THR A 384 12.82 0.66 31.71
C THR A 384 14.15 0.54 31.00
N TYR A 385 15.15 1.31 31.43
CA TYR A 385 16.45 1.36 30.77
C TYR A 385 17.54 0.73 31.63
N ASN A 386 18.39 -0.11 31.03
CA ASN A 386 19.51 -0.76 31.70
C ASN A 386 20.80 -0.58 30.88
N GLY A 387 21.65 0.36 31.29
CA GLY A 387 22.90 0.69 30.59
C GLY A 387 24.15 0.43 31.43
N SER A 388 25.29 0.41 30.77
CA SER A 388 26.62 0.43 31.42
C SER A 388 27.43 1.69 31.08
N THR A 389 26.95 2.52 30.16
CA THR A 389 27.58 3.74 29.66
C THR A 389 26.73 4.96 30.04
N ALA A 390 26.99 6.14 29.47
CA ALA A 390 26.12 7.29 29.72
C ALA A 390 24.71 7.07 29.14
N MET A 391 23.68 7.57 29.82
CA MET A 391 22.27 7.31 29.51
C MET A 391 21.43 8.58 29.66
N GLY A 392 20.42 8.71 28.81
CA GLY A 392 19.39 9.73 28.93
C GLY A 392 18.03 9.16 28.56
N GLY A 393 16.95 9.69 29.13
CA GLY A 393 15.61 9.24 28.76
C GLY A 393 15.28 9.51 27.29
N ILE A 394 15.53 10.73 26.80
CA ILE A 394 15.28 11.16 25.42
C ILE A 394 16.55 11.03 24.58
N ALA A 395 17.69 11.52 25.07
CA ALA A 395 18.91 11.58 24.27
C ALA A 395 20.15 11.16 25.07
N HIS A 396 21.11 10.51 24.45
CA HIS A 396 22.45 10.42 25.04
C HIS A 396 23.14 11.79 24.98
N GLY A 397 23.32 12.36 23.79
CA GLY A 397 23.85 13.70 23.57
C GLY A 397 22.87 14.64 22.89
N ASN A 398 22.79 15.89 23.33
CA ASN A 398 21.96 16.91 22.66
C ASN A 398 22.78 18.12 22.23
N TYR A 399 22.90 18.33 20.91
CA TYR A 399 23.40 19.57 20.28
C TYR A 399 22.26 20.42 19.70
N GLY A 400 21.07 19.84 19.55
CA GLY A 400 19.88 20.46 18.98
C GLY A 400 18.92 20.99 20.03
N THR A 401 17.63 20.70 19.84
CA THR A 401 16.56 21.20 20.70
C THR A 401 15.67 20.06 21.21
N ILE A 402 15.48 19.99 22.53
CA ILE A 402 14.48 19.14 23.20
C ILE A 402 13.49 20.07 23.90
N THR A 403 12.21 20.04 23.50
CA THR A 403 11.19 20.99 24.01
C THR A 403 9.88 20.31 24.36
N ALA A 404 9.29 20.63 25.51
CA ALA A 404 8.01 20.04 25.94
C ALA A 404 8.04 18.50 25.96
N CYS A 405 9.14 17.91 26.42
CA CYS A 405 9.29 16.46 26.54
C CYS A 405 9.24 15.99 27.99
N SER A 406 8.73 14.77 28.21
CA SER A 406 8.74 14.15 29.53
C SER A 406 9.20 12.71 29.51
N VAL A 407 9.69 12.26 30.66
CA VAL A 407 10.14 10.88 30.88
C VAL A 407 9.67 10.40 32.26
N THR A 408 8.97 9.27 32.29
CA THR A 408 8.73 8.50 33.51
C THR A 408 9.26 7.07 33.40
N GLY A 409 9.72 6.51 34.51
CA GLY A 409 10.17 5.12 34.56
C GLY A 409 11.41 4.89 35.42
N THR A 410 12.15 3.83 35.11
CA THR A 410 13.37 3.42 35.82
C THR A 410 14.56 3.45 34.89
N LEU A 411 15.61 4.21 35.26
CA LEU A 411 16.89 4.24 34.56
C LEU A 411 17.96 3.62 35.46
N THR A 412 18.52 2.49 35.05
CA THR A 412 19.53 1.76 35.82
C THR A 412 20.86 1.76 35.08
N ASN A 413 21.89 2.34 35.69
CA ASN A 413 23.26 2.14 35.27
C ASN A 413 23.90 1.03 36.10
N THR A 414 24.35 -0.02 35.44
CA THR A 414 24.93 -1.18 36.11
C THR A 414 26.40 -0.98 36.52
N THR A 415 27.00 0.14 36.11
CA THR A 415 28.35 0.53 36.51
C THR A 415 28.32 1.75 37.43
N ASN A 416 29.25 1.80 38.38
CA ASN A 416 29.39 2.94 39.28
C ASN A 416 30.14 4.12 38.65
N ASN A 417 30.42 4.10 37.34
CA ASN A 417 31.16 5.14 36.63
C ASN A 417 30.34 5.81 35.51
N GLY A 418 29.08 5.43 35.34
CA GLY A 418 28.20 5.96 34.30
C GLY A 418 27.51 7.28 34.68
N ALA A 419 27.13 8.04 33.66
CA ALA A 419 26.38 9.29 33.77
C ALA A 419 24.91 9.04 33.39
N VAL A 420 23.94 9.29 34.27
CA VAL A 420 22.51 9.10 33.99
C VAL A 420 21.73 10.40 34.14
N GLY A 421 21.15 10.88 33.03
CA GLY A 421 20.28 12.05 32.99
C GLY A 421 18.82 11.67 32.76
N GLY A 422 17.87 12.31 33.44
CA GLY A 422 16.45 12.03 33.25
C GLY A 422 15.96 12.32 31.82
N ILE A 423 16.46 13.38 31.18
CA ILE A 423 16.14 13.74 29.79
C ILE A 423 17.33 13.48 28.85
N ALA A 424 18.51 13.99 29.19
CA ALA A 424 19.71 13.81 28.37
C ALA A 424 20.95 13.49 29.21
N ALA A 425 21.88 12.67 28.74
CA ALA A 425 23.13 12.50 29.48
C ALA A 425 23.98 13.78 29.42
N ILE A 426 24.20 14.30 28.20
CA ILE A 426 25.01 15.49 27.94
C ILE A 426 24.22 16.48 27.09
N ASN A 427 24.18 17.74 27.51
CA ASN A 427 23.55 18.83 26.78
C ASN A 427 24.58 19.89 26.35
N TYR A 428 24.68 20.12 25.06
CA TYR A 428 25.34 21.26 24.41
C TYR A 428 24.33 22.22 23.73
N GLY A 429 23.11 21.74 23.48
CA GLY A 429 22.02 22.47 22.86
C GLY A 429 21.02 23.03 23.88
N THR A 430 19.74 23.01 23.53
CA THR A 430 18.65 23.56 24.36
C THR A 430 17.73 22.47 24.88
N ILE A 431 17.44 22.49 26.18
CA ILE A 431 16.37 21.71 26.82
C ILE A 431 15.40 22.69 27.48
N THR A 432 14.15 22.73 27.04
CA THR A 432 13.17 23.71 27.54
C THR A 432 11.84 23.06 27.89
N ALA A 433 11.29 23.42 29.06
CA ALA A 433 9.97 22.99 29.51
C ALA A 433 9.79 21.46 29.53
N CYS A 434 10.85 20.75 29.90
CA CYS A 434 10.87 19.29 30.00
C CYS A 434 10.79 18.83 31.46
N TRP A 435 10.33 17.62 31.70
CA TRP A 435 10.32 17.07 33.05
C TRP A 435 10.58 15.57 33.17
N PHE A 436 11.14 15.17 34.31
CA PHE A 436 11.40 13.76 34.64
C PHE A 436 10.70 13.38 35.95
N ASN A 437 10.09 12.20 35.99
CA ASN A 437 9.65 11.58 37.24
C ASN A 437 9.92 10.07 37.24
N GLY A 438 10.80 9.60 38.11
CA GLY A 438 11.14 8.18 38.11
C GLY A 438 12.22 7.80 39.11
N THR A 439 12.80 6.63 38.92
CA THR A 439 13.91 6.14 39.75
C THR A 439 15.18 6.06 38.91
N ILE A 440 16.27 6.64 39.42
CA ILE A 440 17.60 6.47 38.84
C ILE A 440 18.46 5.66 39.81
N THR A 441 18.99 4.52 39.35
CA THR A 441 19.82 3.63 40.17
C THR A 441 21.20 3.44 39.54
N GLY A 442 22.25 3.49 40.37
CA GLY A 442 23.64 3.35 39.93
C GLY A 442 24.18 4.61 39.23
N GLY A 443 25.38 4.49 38.64
CA GLY A 443 26.12 5.62 38.08
C GLY A 443 26.81 6.49 39.15
N SER A 444 27.91 7.15 38.78
CA SER A 444 28.61 8.11 39.66
C SER A 444 28.01 9.52 39.58
N ASN A 445 27.32 9.83 38.48
CA ASN A 445 26.85 11.17 38.16
C ASN A 445 25.39 11.08 37.72
N VAL A 446 24.49 11.65 38.53
CA VAL A 446 23.05 11.62 38.28
C VAL A 446 22.51 13.03 38.21
N GLY A 447 21.73 13.31 37.17
CA GLY A 447 20.99 14.57 37.02
C GLY A 447 19.53 14.32 36.65
N GLY A 448 18.62 14.98 37.35
CA GLY A 448 17.17 14.84 37.12
C GLY A 448 16.73 15.28 35.72
N ILE A 449 17.48 16.17 35.07
CA ILE A 449 17.24 16.59 33.68
C ILE A 449 18.44 16.21 32.81
N ALA A 450 19.63 16.66 33.17
CA ALA A 450 20.85 16.33 32.44
C ALA A 450 22.02 16.05 33.38
N VAL A 451 23.01 15.25 32.99
CA VAL A 451 24.21 15.10 33.83
C VAL A 451 25.11 16.30 33.62
N PHE A 452 25.44 16.57 32.37
CA PHE A 452 26.33 17.65 31.98
C PHE A 452 25.62 18.68 31.12
N ASN A 453 25.66 19.95 31.52
CA ASN A 453 25.26 21.07 30.65
C ASN A 453 26.49 21.87 30.25
N LEU A 454 26.92 21.84 29.00
CA LEU A 454 28.26 22.25 28.59
C LEU A 454 28.23 23.26 27.45
N ASN A 455 29.30 24.05 27.37
CA ASN A 455 29.60 24.87 26.20
C ASN A 455 30.70 24.19 25.39
N ALA A 456 30.60 24.17 24.06
CA ALA A 456 31.62 23.65 23.17
C ALA A 456 31.64 24.43 21.85
N GLY A 457 32.70 25.21 21.61
CA GLY A 457 32.79 26.05 20.41
C GLY A 457 31.62 27.04 20.33
N SER A 458 30.81 26.94 19.27
CA SER A 458 29.59 27.74 19.09
C SER A 458 28.37 27.24 19.88
N TYR A 459 28.45 26.05 20.47
CA TYR A 459 27.35 25.49 21.26
C TYR A 459 27.37 26.03 22.69
N SER A 460 26.21 26.47 23.16
CA SER A 460 26.01 26.92 24.53
C SER A 460 24.83 26.18 25.15
N GLY A 461 25.14 25.22 26.01
CA GLY A 461 24.15 24.42 26.71
C GLY A 461 23.21 25.30 27.52
N LYS A 462 21.91 25.22 27.21
CA LYS A 462 20.85 25.97 27.89
C LYS A 462 19.79 25.02 28.39
N ILE A 463 19.44 25.16 29.66
CA ILE A 463 18.31 24.46 30.27
C ILE A 463 17.37 25.52 30.83
N ALA A 464 16.06 25.42 30.57
CA ALA A 464 15.10 26.41 31.01
C ALA A 464 13.75 25.79 31.40
N ALA A 465 13.24 26.19 32.57
CA ALA A 465 11.95 25.78 33.10
C ALA A 465 11.76 24.25 33.12
N CYS A 466 12.79 23.49 33.49
CA CYS A 466 12.73 22.03 33.57
C CYS A 466 12.51 21.56 35.01
N TYR A 467 11.76 20.49 35.18
CA TYR A 467 11.34 20.01 36.51
C TYR A 467 11.61 18.53 36.70
N TRP A 468 11.98 18.13 37.91
CA TRP A 468 12.29 16.72 38.18
C TRP A 468 11.85 16.28 39.56
N SER A 469 11.43 15.03 39.67
CA SER A 469 11.32 14.32 40.95
C SER A 469 11.75 12.88 40.77
N GLY A 470 12.07 12.20 41.87
CA GLY A 470 12.50 10.82 41.78
C GLY A 470 13.44 10.38 42.88
N GLU A 471 13.53 9.07 43.04
CA GLU A 471 14.50 8.41 43.92
C GLU A 471 15.87 8.34 43.22
N GLY A 472 16.95 8.49 44.01
CA GLY A 472 18.33 8.43 43.50
C GLY A 472 18.84 9.73 42.85
N ILE A 473 18.06 10.82 42.91
CA ILE A 473 18.40 12.09 42.26
C ILE A 473 18.73 13.17 43.30
N SER A 474 19.95 13.70 43.23
CA SER A 474 20.46 14.74 44.15
C SER A 474 20.45 16.16 43.56
N GLY A 475 20.34 16.30 42.24
CA GLY A 475 20.30 17.59 41.53
C GLY A 475 19.69 17.45 40.14
N GLY A 476 19.22 18.56 39.56
CA GLY A 476 18.68 18.57 38.20
C GLY A 476 19.75 18.53 37.12
N VAL A 477 20.92 19.11 37.42
CA VAL A 477 22.16 18.97 36.65
C VAL A 477 23.29 18.59 37.58
N TRP A 478 24.09 17.58 37.23
CA TRP A 478 25.22 17.16 38.07
C TRP A 478 26.39 18.14 37.99
N GLY A 479 26.75 18.58 36.78
CA GLY A 479 27.84 19.54 36.59
C GLY A 479 27.78 20.27 35.25
N GLY A 480 28.40 21.44 35.18
CA GLY A 480 28.48 22.22 33.94
C GLY A 480 28.10 23.69 34.09
N HIS A 481 27.88 24.34 32.96
CA HIS A 481 27.40 25.70 32.83
C HIS A 481 25.89 25.75 33.07
N ASP A 482 25.36 26.86 33.59
CA ASP A 482 23.91 27.10 33.80
C ASP A 482 23.09 25.89 34.31
N ILE A 483 23.17 25.66 35.62
CA ILE A 483 22.43 24.59 36.31
C ILE A 483 21.10 25.08 36.92
N ASN A 484 20.77 26.37 36.74
CA ASN A 484 19.65 27.03 37.42
C ASN A 484 18.31 26.84 36.71
N GLY A 485 18.31 26.38 35.46
CA GLY A 485 17.11 26.10 34.69
C GLY A 485 16.32 24.86 35.13
N THR A 486 16.71 24.22 36.23
CA THR A 486 16.08 23.00 36.75
C THR A 486 15.52 23.22 38.15
N THR A 487 14.39 22.59 38.48
CA THR A 487 13.77 22.70 39.80
C THR A 487 13.27 21.33 40.28
N LYS A 488 13.61 20.96 41.52
CA LYS A 488 13.09 19.75 42.15
C LYS A 488 11.62 19.93 42.52
N VAL A 489 10.78 18.98 42.15
CA VAL A 489 9.40 18.86 42.65
C VAL A 489 9.44 17.97 43.89
N ASP A 490 9.27 18.57 45.05
CA ASP A 490 9.30 17.89 46.36
C ASP A 490 7.91 17.73 46.98
N ASN A 491 6.87 18.20 46.30
CA ASN A 491 5.47 18.24 46.75
C ASN A 491 5.23 19.01 48.06
N SER A 492 6.21 19.79 48.53
CA SER A 492 6.12 20.62 49.73
C SER A 492 6.29 22.11 49.42
N THR A 493 7.36 22.47 48.69
CA THR A 493 7.68 23.84 48.26
C THR A 493 7.37 24.03 46.79
N VAL A 494 7.64 23.01 45.96
CA VAL A 494 7.35 22.99 44.53
C VAL A 494 6.47 21.78 44.25
N THR A 495 5.30 22.04 43.68
CA THR A 495 4.34 21.02 43.24
C THR A 495 4.36 20.89 41.72
N TRP A 496 3.84 19.79 41.20
CA TRP A 496 3.62 19.64 39.76
C TRP A 496 2.70 20.71 39.17
N GLN A 497 1.77 21.25 39.96
CA GLN A 497 0.94 22.37 39.52
C GLN A 497 1.76 23.66 39.31
N THR A 498 2.73 23.94 40.19
CA THR A 498 3.67 25.06 40.01
C THR A 498 4.58 24.82 38.80
N ALA A 499 5.05 23.57 38.62
CA ALA A 499 5.86 23.17 37.49
C ALA A 499 5.15 23.40 36.14
N VAL A 500 3.87 23.00 36.03
CA VAL A 500 3.02 23.28 34.86
C VAL A 500 3.03 24.76 34.50
N GLY A 501 2.85 25.65 35.49
CA GLY A 501 2.87 27.09 35.26
C GLY A 501 4.21 27.60 34.71
N GLY A 502 5.32 27.15 35.30
CA GLY A 502 6.67 27.55 34.85
C GLY A 502 7.02 27.02 33.46
N MET A 503 6.67 25.75 33.17
CA MET A 503 6.88 25.15 31.85
C MET A 503 6.07 25.87 30.78
N ASN A 504 4.78 26.13 31.02
CA ASN A 504 3.92 26.83 30.05
C ASN A 504 4.37 28.28 29.80
N ALA A 505 4.90 28.97 30.80
CA ALA A 505 5.48 30.30 30.62
C ALA A 505 6.71 30.28 29.69
N ALA A 506 7.45 29.17 29.62
CA ALA A 506 8.59 29.00 28.72
C ALA A 506 8.19 28.49 27.31
N LEU A 507 6.98 27.94 27.15
CA LEU A 507 6.44 27.44 25.88
C LEU A 507 5.71 28.53 25.06
N THR A 508 6.31 29.71 24.92
CA THR A 508 5.69 30.81 24.17
C THR A 508 5.55 30.45 22.69
N GLY A 509 4.31 30.40 22.19
CA GLY A 509 4.00 30.10 20.77
C GLY A 509 4.01 28.62 20.41
N ASN A 510 4.02 27.71 21.38
CA ASN A 510 3.80 26.29 21.15
C ASN A 510 2.28 26.00 21.07
N ASP A 511 1.87 25.13 20.15
CA ASP A 511 0.47 24.68 19.99
C ASP A 511 0.01 23.74 21.11
N TYR A 512 0.91 23.38 22.03
CA TYR A 512 0.68 22.51 23.17
C TYR A 512 1.01 23.19 24.49
N GLN A 513 0.31 22.79 25.53
CA GLN A 513 0.55 23.23 26.91
C GLN A 513 0.48 22.04 27.88
N TRP A 514 1.27 22.11 28.94
CA TRP A 514 1.17 21.18 30.06
C TRP A 514 -0.10 21.46 30.86
N LYS A 515 -0.81 20.41 31.27
CA LYS A 515 -1.88 20.47 32.27
C LYS A 515 -1.67 19.38 33.30
N LEU A 516 -2.24 19.54 34.49
CA LEU A 516 -2.14 18.49 35.50
C LEU A 516 -3.04 17.31 35.09
N GLY A 517 -2.45 16.13 34.93
CA GLY A 517 -3.13 14.87 34.68
C GLY A 517 -3.84 14.33 35.92
N THR A 518 -4.63 13.27 35.73
CA THR A 518 -5.40 12.62 36.80
C THR A 518 -4.53 11.92 37.84
N ASP A 519 -3.31 11.55 37.47
CA ASP A 519 -2.28 10.98 38.35
C ASP A 519 -1.45 12.05 39.08
N GLY A 520 -1.78 13.34 38.86
CA GLY A 520 -1.06 14.46 39.47
C GLY A 520 0.27 14.80 38.78
N LEU A 521 0.58 14.19 37.63
CA LEU A 521 1.74 14.53 36.81
C LEU A 521 1.34 15.45 35.65
N PRO A 522 2.25 16.28 35.11
CA PRO A 522 1.95 17.09 33.93
C PRO A 522 1.71 16.21 32.70
N VAL A 523 0.65 16.48 31.95
CA VAL A 523 0.33 15.86 30.66
C VAL A 523 0.27 16.95 29.60
N LEU A 524 0.94 16.74 28.47
CA LEU A 524 0.95 17.69 27.38
C LEU A 524 -0.35 17.56 26.57
N GLN A 525 -1.02 18.68 26.27
CA GLN A 525 -2.29 18.72 25.55
C GLN A 525 -2.29 19.80 24.49
N SER A 526 -3.00 19.56 23.39
CA SER A 526 -3.23 20.57 22.35
C SER A 526 -3.98 21.78 22.92
N ASN A 527 -3.66 22.96 22.39
CA ASN A 527 -4.37 24.21 22.64
C ASN A 527 -5.68 24.34 21.84
N GLN A 528 -5.91 23.46 20.87
CA GLN A 528 -7.08 23.45 19.99
C GLN A 528 -8.21 22.57 20.48
#